data_AF-A0A7S0U6X5-F1
#
_entry.id   AF-A0A7S0U6X5-F1
#
_cell.length_a   1.000
_cell.length_b   1.000
_cell.length_c   1.000
_cell.angle_alpha   90.00
_cell.angle_beta   90.00
_cell.angle_gamma   90.00
#
_symmetry.space_group_name_H-M   'P 1'
#
loop_
_entity.id
_entity.type
_entity.pdbx_description
1 polymer ?
#
loop_
_entity_poly.entity_id
_entity_poly.type
_entity_poly.pdbx_seq_one_letter_code
_entity_poly.pdbx_strand_id
1 'polypeptide(L)'
;VDFCKHGEAKNFAPIVKASAEAFRKASVCLSPEGDTPTSLRLFESLVAGCVPIVTGEPKKIARDLPFPTLINWDEIAFFVQPLKDVKKQTRGMDKLADFLDQIGGGQQSDEQRERLERMRVKGIEVYDTYFSFFRNPKGVVDAYLFESWIFLQQRGVIPATESFPKKA
;
A
#
# COMPACT_ATOMS: atom_id res chain seq x y z
N VAL A 1 15.86 -23.56 4.64
CA VAL A 1 15.50 -24.22 3.36
C VAL A 1 15.90 -23.27 2.26
N ASP A 2 16.94 -23.62 1.51
CA ASP A 2 17.65 -22.71 0.60
C ASP A 2 17.03 -22.84 -0.81
N PHE A 3 15.92 -22.12 -1.04
CA PHE A 3 15.08 -22.21 -2.25
C PHE A 3 15.83 -21.84 -3.55
N CYS A 4 17.00 -21.20 -3.45
CA CYS A 4 17.76 -20.71 -4.61
C CYS A 4 18.72 -21.74 -5.23
N LYS A 5 18.94 -22.91 -4.62
CA LYS A 5 19.98 -23.87 -5.08
C LYS A 5 19.55 -24.83 -6.18
N HIS A 6 18.27 -24.88 -6.52
CA HIS A 6 17.76 -25.69 -7.63
C HIS A 6 17.38 -24.71 -8.74
N GLY A 7 17.83 -24.93 -9.98
CA GLY A 7 17.78 -24.01 -11.12
C GLY A 7 16.39 -23.53 -11.60
N GLU A 8 15.38 -23.53 -10.73
CA GLU A 8 14.00 -23.15 -10.95
C GLU A 8 13.81 -21.64 -11.15
N ALA A 9 14.72 -20.79 -10.65
CA ALA A 9 14.63 -19.33 -10.81
C ALA A 9 14.53 -18.88 -12.27
N LYS A 10 15.17 -19.61 -13.21
CA LYS A 10 15.08 -19.32 -14.65
C LYS A 10 13.68 -19.59 -15.22
N ASN A 11 12.92 -20.49 -14.62
CA ASN A 11 11.57 -20.85 -15.06
C ASN A 11 10.54 -19.81 -14.58
N PHE A 12 10.81 -19.11 -13.48
CA PHE A 12 9.92 -18.08 -12.95
C PHE A 12 10.16 -16.69 -13.53
N ALA A 13 11.36 -16.39 -14.03
CA ALA A 13 11.68 -15.10 -14.66
C ALA A 13 10.63 -14.61 -15.67
N PRO A 14 10.13 -15.42 -16.63
CA PRO A 14 9.10 -14.97 -17.56
C PRO A 14 7.76 -14.67 -16.87
N ILE A 15 7.38 -15.46 -15.86
CA ILE A 15 6.15 -15.27 -15.09
C ILE A 15 6.23 -13.97 -14.28
N VAL A 16 7.36 -13.74 -13.59
CA VAL A 16 7.60 -12.52 -12.81
C VAL A 16 7.55 -11.28 -13.70
N LYS A 17 8.16 -11.35 -14.90
CA LYS A 17 8.13 -10.26 -15.87
C LYS A 17 6.70 -9.97 -16.35
N ALA A 18 5.95 -11.00 -16.73
CA ALA A 18 4.57 -10.86 -17.19
C ALA A 18 3.67 -10.26 -16.09
N SER A 19 3.83 -10.72 -14.84
CA SER A 19 3.14 -10.14 -13.69
C SER A 19 3.49 -8.67 -13.52
N ALA A 20 4.77 -8.31 -13.49
CA ALA A 20 5.19 -6.90 -13.34
C ALA A 20 4.63 -5.99 -14.46
N GLU A 21 4.54 -6.49 -15.70
CA GLU A 21 3.90 -5.77 -16.81
C GLU A 21 2.38 -5.62 -16.60
N ALA A 22 1.70 -6.64 -16.09
CA ALA A 22 0.28 -6.57 -15.77
C ALA A 22 0.00 -5.55 -14.64
N PHE A 23 0.82 -5.57 -13.58
CA PHE A 23 0.73 -4.61 -12.48
C PHE A 23 0.88 -3.16 -12.94
N ARG A 24 1.81 -2.87 -13.87
CA ARG A 24 1.98 -1.52 -14.43
C ARG A 24 0.80 -1.04 -15.26
N LYS A 25 0.09 -1.96 -15.91
CA LYS A 25 -1.12 -1.65 -16.72
C LYS A 25 -2.37 -1.51 -15.85
N ALA A 26 -2.39 -2.12 -14.68
CA ALA A 26 -3.51 -2.02 -13.75
C ALA A 26 -3.55 -0.63 -13.09
N SER A 27 -4.76 -0.08 -12.94
CA SER A 27 -4.98 1.17 -12.19
C SER A 27 -5.22 0.93 -10.70
N VAL A 28 -5.76 -0.24 -10.36
CA VAL A 28 -6.00 -0.69 -8.99
C VAL A 28 -5.56 -2.14 -8.81
N CYS A 29 -5.04 -2.45 -7.62
CA CYS A 29 -4.45 -3.76 -7.32
C CYS A 29 -5.00 -4.26 -5.99
N LEU A 30 -5.57 -5.46 -6.00
CA LEU A 30 -6.10 -6.06 -4.79
C LEU A 30 -4.96 -6.51 -3.87
N SER A 31 -4.91 -5.95 -2.66
CA SER A 31 -3.94 -6.29 -1.62
C SER A 31 -4.67 -6.80 -0.38
N PRO A 32 -5.19 -8.04 -0.42
CA PRO A 32 -5.94 -8.56 0.71
C PRO A 32 -5.03 -8.80 1.92
N GLU A 33 -5.58 -8.73 3.12
CA GLU A 33 -4.88 -9.13 4.34
C GLU A 33 -4.35 -10.56 4.20
N GLY A 34 -3.06 -10.77 4.49
CA GLY A 34 -2.47 -12.09 4.75
C GLY A 34 -2.33 -12.32 6.26
N ASP A 35 -1.41 -13.19 6.69
CA ASP A 35 -1.04 -13.34 8.11
C ASP A 35 -0.55 -12.02 8.73
N THR A 36 0.03 -11.16 7.88
CA THR A 36 0.26 -9.74 8.19
C THR A 36 -0.46 -8.86 7.15
N PRO A 37 -1.05 -7.73 7.56
CA PRO A 37 -1.73 -6.81 6.65
C PRO A 37 -0.75 -6.12 5.70
N THR A 38 0.52 -5.96 6.12
CA THR A 38 1.63 -5.37 5.37
C THR A 38 2.36 -6.41 4.50
N SER A 39 1.62 -7.06 3.60
CA SER A 39 2.22 -8.04 2.67
C SER A 39 3.00 -7.37 1.53
N LEU A 40 3.90 -8.13 0.88
CA LEU A 40 4.65 -7.71 -0.32
C LEU A 40 3.75 -7.03 -1.38
N ARG A 41 2.51 -7.50 -1.52
CA ARG A 41 1.50 -7.00 -2.47
C ARG A 41 1.22 -5.50 -2.33
N LEU A 42 1.24 -4.98 -1.10
CA LEU A 42 1.02 -3.55 -0.83
C LEU A 42 2.12 -2.72 -1.48
N PHE A 43 3.37 -3.12 -1.27
CA PHE A 43 4.56 -2.44 -1.81
C PHE A 43 4.67 -2.60 -3.33
N GLU A 44 4.37 -3.80 -3.86
CA GLU A 44 4.34 -4.07 -5.30
C GLU A 44 3.31 -3.21 -6.02
N SER A 45 2.14 -2.98 -5.40
CA SER A 45 1.11 -2.09 -5.95
C SER A 45 1.65 -0.66 -6.07
N LEU A 46 2.24 -0.11 -5.01
CA LEU A 46 2.77 1.26 -5.01
C LEU A 46 3.90 1.45 -6.04
N VAL A 47 4.89 0.55 -6.09
CA VAL A 47 6.02 0.68 -7.03
C VAL A 47 5.61 0.46 -8.49
N ALA A 48 4.57 -0.34 -8.73
CA ALA A 48 4.00 -0.50 -10.06
C ALA A 48 3.11 0.69 -10.47
N GLY A 49 2.87 1.64 -9.57
CA GLY A 49 1.99 2.78 -9.80
C GLY A 49 0.52 2.40 -9.80
N CYS A 50 0.16 1.32 -9.13
CA CYS A 50 -1.19 0.80 -9.02
C CYS A 50 -1.77 1.14 -7.64
N VAL A 51 -3.00 1.65 -7.56
CA VAL A 51 -3.58 2.01 -6.24
C VAL A 51 -4.00 0.73 -5.50
N PRO A 52 -3.42 0.42 -4.32
CA PRO A 52 -3.79 -0.76 -3.54
C PRO A 52 -5.22 -0.65 -3.00
N ILE A 53 -5.99 -1.72 -3.18
CA ILE A 53 -7.25 -1.98 -2.48
C ILE A 53 -6.94 -2.93 -1.33
N VAL A 54 -6.86 -2.39 -0.12
CA VAL A 54 -6.53 -3.12 1.10
C VAL A 54 -7.80 -3.63 1.75
N THR A 55 -7.91 -4.95 1.90
CA THR A 55 -9.11 -5.57 2.49
C THR A 55 -8.87 -5.96 3.94
N GLY A 56 -9.70 -5.52 4.87
CA GLY A 56 -9.52 -5.84 6.29
C GLY A 56 -10.35 -4.96 7.24
N GLU A 57 -10.15 -5.11 8.54
CA GLU A 57 -10.83 -4.26 9.51
C GLU A 57 -10.16 -2.87 9.55
N PRO A 58 -10.85 -1.76 9.23
CA PRO A 58 -10.21 -0.46 8.99
C PRO A 58 -9.36 0.04 10.16
N LYS A 59 -9.85 -0.16 11.39
CA LYS A 59 -9.12 0.24 12.61
C LYS A 59 -7.87 -0.61 12.89
N LYS A 60 -7.85 -1.85 12.39
CA LYS A 60 -6.70 -2.76 12.52
C LYS A 60 -5.70 -2.45 11.41
N ILE A 61 -6.15 -2.42 10.16
CA ILE A 61 -5.32 -2.08 9.01
C ILE A 61 -4.58 -0.76 9.24
N ALA A 62 -5.30 0.30 9.60
CA ALA A 62 -4.71 1.63 9.72
C ALA A 62 -3.53 1.69 10.71
N ARG A 63 -3.50 0.82 11.73
CA ARG A 63 -2.39 0.75 12.70
C ARG A 63 -1.23 -0.11 12.22
N ASP A 64 -1.52 -1.11 11.41
CA ASP A 64 -0.53 -2.09 10.94
C ASP A 64 0.08 -1.69 9.57
N LEU A 65 -0.40 -0.59 8.99
CA LEU A 65 0.23 0.04 7.84
C LEU A 65 1.62 0.58 8.21
N PRO A 66 2.57 0.60 7.26
CA PRO A 66 3.89 1.14 7.53
C PRO A 66 3.83 2.66 7.63
N PHE A 67 4.51 3.19 8.65
CA PHE A 67 4.63 4.62 8.95
C PHE A 67 3.28 5.37 8.90
N PRO A 68 2.28 4.95 9.70
CA PRO A 68 0.92 5.49 9.62
C PRO A 68 0.83 6.96 10.05
N THR A 69 1.85 7.49 10.73
CA THR A 69 1.93 8.91 11.08
C THR A 69 2.61 9.72 9.96
N LEU A 70 3.56 9.14 9.22
CA LEU A 70 4.27 9.82 8.13
C LEU A 70 3.57 9.73 6.78
N ILE A 71 2.73 8.73 6.57
CA ILE A 71 2.08 8.45 5.29
C ILE A 71 0.57 8.57 5.48
N ASN A 72 -0.04 9.51 4.75
CA ASN A 72 -1.50 9.59 4.65
C ASN A 72 -2.00 8.51 3.68
N TRP A 73 -2.36 7.35 4.22
CA TRP A 73 -2.78 6.21 3.42
C TRP A 73 -4.11 6.40 2.68
N ASP A 74 -4.98 7.30 3.14
CA ASP A 74 -6.25 7.62 2.47
C ASP A 74 -6.05 8.32 1.11
N GLU A 75 -4.87 8.91 0.89
CA GLU A 75 -4.50 9.54 -0.38
C GLU A 75 -3.93 8.55 -1.41
N ILE A 76 -3.57 7.33 -0.99
CA ILE A 76 -2.83 6.39 -1.84
C ILE A 76 -3.39 4.97 -1.82
N ALA A 77 -4.43 4.68 -1.04
CA ALA A 77 -5.03 3.36 -0.93
C ALA A 77 -6.56 3.45 -0.77
N PHE A 78 -7.23 2.37 -1.16
CA PHE A 78 -8.64 2.15 -0.83
C PHE A 78 -8.77 1.07 0.24
N PHE A 79 -9.66 1.27 1.20
CA PHE A 79 -9.91 0.31 2.27
C PHE A 79 -11.28 -0.34 2.12
N VAL A 80 -11.31 -1.67 2.07
CA VAL A 80 -12.53 -2.45 1.93
C VAL A 80 -12.70 -3.38 3.12
N GLN A 81 -13.90 -3.41 3.70
CA GLN A 81 -14.19 -4.30 4.82
C GLN A 81 -14.51 -5.72 4.35
N PRO A 82 -13.92 -6.77 4.95
CA PRO A 82 -14.29 -8.15 4.69
C PRO A 82 -15.75 -8.38 5.06
N LEU A 83 -16.45 -9.13 4.23
CA LEU A 83 -17.84 -9.48 4.46
C LEU A 83 -17.89 -10.56 5.54
N LYS A 84 -18.20 -10.16 6.77
CA LYS A 84 -18.22 -11.07 7.94
C LYS A 84 -19.39 -12.08 7.92
N ASP A 85 -20.36 -11.94 7.01
CA ASP A 85 -21.55 -12.82 6.89
C ASP A 85 -21.71 -13.40 5.47
N VAL A 86 -21.63 -14.73 5.35
CA VAL A 86 -21.86 -15.50 4.10
C VAL A 86 -23.25 -15.25 3.49
N LYS A 87 -24.27 -14.94 4.31
CA LYS A 87 -25.62 -14.60 3.82
C LYS A 87 -25.75 -13.16 3.30
N LYS A 88 -24.81 -12.27 3.67
CA LYS A 88 -24.69 -10.91 3.12
C LYS A 88 -23.66 -10.84 1.98
N GLN A 89 -23.07 -11.98 1.63
CA GLN A 89 -21.96 -12.12 0.68
C GLN A 89 -22.34 -11.70 -0.74
N THR A 90 -23.59 -11.92 -1.16
CA THR A 90 -24.12 -11.37 -2.43
C THR A 90 -24.08 -9.84 -2.41
N ARG A 91 -24.71 -9.19 -1.42
CA ARG A 91 -24.76 -7.71 -1.34
C ARG A 91 -23.40 -7.02 -1.20
N GLY A 92 -22.45 -7.67 -0.56
CA GLY A 92 -21.13 -7.09 -0.34
C GLY A 92 -20.19 -7.23 -1.54
N MET A 93 -20.31 -8.35 -2.27
CA MET A 93 -19.64 -8.50 -3.55
C MET A 93 -20.27 -7.56 -4.59
N ASP A 94 -21.58 -7.32 -4.55
CA ASP A 94 -22.23 -6.31 -5.38
C ASP A 94 -21.65 -4.91 -5.10
N LYS A 95 -21.40 -4.54 -3.83
CA LYS A 95 -20.76 -3.24 -3.51
C LYS A 95 -19.30 -3.14 -3.95
N LEU A 96 -18.55 -4.23 -3.86
CA LEU A 96 -17.18 -4.26 -4.37
C LEU A 96 -17.18 -4.24 -5.89
N ALA A 97 -18.11 -4.93 -6.54
CA ALA A 97 -18.32 -4.89 -7.98
C ALA A 97 -18.77 -3.51 -8.44
N ASP A 98 -19.72 -2.86 -7.76
CA ASP A 98 -20.15 -1.48 -8.01
C ASP A 98 -19.00 -0.49 -7.84
N PHE A 99 -18.15 -0.70 -6.83
CA PHE A 99 -16.94 0.10 -6.61
C PHE A 99 -15.88 -0.15 -7.70
N LEU A 100 -15.68 -1.40 -8.09
CA LEU A 100 -14.79 -1.77 -9.19
C LEU A 100 -15.35 -1.34 -10.55
N ASP A 101 -16.66 -1.26 -10.72
CA ASP A 101 -17.35 -0.75 -11.91
C ASP A 101 -17.27 0.77 -11.95
N GLN A 102 -17.38 1.45 -10.80
CA GLN A 102 -17.11 2.88 -10.67
C GLN A 102 -15.65 3.24 -10.94
N ILE A 103 -14.70 2.31 -10.77
CA ILE A 103 -13.26 2.58 -10.93
C ILE A 103 -12.66 1.94 -12.20
N GLY A 104 -13.27 0.90 -12.74
CA GLY A 104 -12.73 0.07 -13.82
C GLY A 104 -13.71 -0.16 -14.98
N GLY A 105 -15.01 0.07 -14.80
CA GLY A 105 -15.99 0.03 -15.87
C GLY A 105 -15.93 1.30 -16.73
N GLY A 106 -16.11 1.19 -18.04
CA GLY A 106 -15.92 2.27 -19.03
C GLY A 106 -16.81 3.52 -18.90
N GLN A 107 -17.47 3.76 -17.75
CA GLN A 107 -18.31 4.91 -17.43
C GLN A 107 -17.72 5.83 -16.35
N GLN A 108 -16.40 5.79 -16.10
CA GLN A 108 -15.76 6.75 -15.19
C GLN A 108 -15.92 8.21 -15.66
N SER A 109 -16.28 9.09 -14.72
CA SER A 109 -16.17 10.53 -14.95
C SER A 109 -14.70 10.94 -15.05
N ASP A 110 -14.42 12.04 -15.76
CA ASP A 110 -13.06 12.57 -15.87
C ASP A 110 -12.47 12.92 -14.48
N GLU A 111 -13.31 13.36 -13.55
CA GLU A 111 -12.92 13.63 -12.15
C GLU A 111 -12.46 12.35 -11.42
N GLN A 112 -13.14 11.22 -11.62
CA GLN A 112 -12.75 9.95 -11.00
C GLN A 112 -11.42 9.44 -11.55
N ARG A 113 -11.21 9.57 -12.87
CA ARG A 113 -9.94 9.23 -13.53
C ARG A 113 -8.81 10.09 -13.02
N GLU A 114 -9.02 11.39 -12.94
CA GLU A 114 -8.02 12.32 -12.45
C GLU A 114 -7.69 12.06 -10.98
N ARG A 115 -8.71 11.79 -10.15
CA ARG A 115 -8.49 11.38 -8.76
C ARG A 115 -7.64 10.12 -8.68
N LEU A 116 -7.98 9.08 -9.45
CA LEU A 116 -7.25 7.83 -9.46
C LEU A 116 -5.79 8.04 -9.89
N GLU A 117 -5.56 8.83 -10.94
CA GLU A 117 -4.21 9.14 -11.41
C GLU A 117 -3.39 9.90 -10.37
N ARG A 118 -4.00 10.88 -9.67
CA ARG A 118 -3.35 11.56 -8.54
C ARG A 118 -2.93 10.58 -7.45
N MET A 119 -3.80 9.64 -7.09
CA MET A 119 -3.48 8.60 -6.10
C MET A 119 -2.33 7.71 -6.58
N ARG A 120 -2.28 7.34 -7.86
CA ARG A 120 -1.20 6.53 -8.47
C ARG A 120 0.15 7.24 -8.38
N VAL A 121 0.20 8.50 -8.83
CA VAL A 121 1.43 9.32 -8.78
C VAL A 121 1.91 9.48 -7.34
N LYS A 122 0.99 9.79 -6.42
CA LYS A 122 1.32 9.96 -5.00
C LYS A 122 1.83 8.66 -4.37
N GLY A 123 1.26 7.52 -4.74
CA GLY A 123 1.71 6.21 -4.29
C GLY A 123 3.16 5.91 -4.68
N ILE A 124 3.57 6.24 -5.91
CA ILE A 124 4.96 6.10 -6.37
C ILE A 124 5.87 7.04 -5.58
N GLU A 125 5.47 8.30 -5.38
CA GLU A 125 6.24 9.28 -4.59
C GLU A 125 6.47 8.80 -3.15
N VAL A 126 5.43 8.27 -2.50
CA VAL A 126 5.52 7.68 -1.17
C VAL A 126 6.46 6.48 -1.18
N TYR A 127 6.33 5.59 -2.17
CA TYR A 127 7.23 4.44 -2.29
C TYR A 127 8.68 4.86 -2.42
N ASP A 128 8.98 5.80 -3.31
CA ASP A 128 10.34 6.30 -3.50
C ASP A 128 10.86 6.98 -2.24
N THR A 129 10.03 7.78 -1.57
CA THR A 129 10.43 8.54 -0.38
C THR A 129 10.69 7.68 0.85
N TYR A 130 9.94 6.59 1.05
CA TYR A 130 9.96 5.85 2.33
C TYR A 130 10.38 4.39 2.21
N PHE A 131 10.15 3.73 1.07
CA PHE A 131 10.30 2.27 0.92
C PHE A 131 11.38 1.83 -0.05
N SER A 132 11.69 2.66 -1.06
CA SER A 132 12.69 2.32 -2.07
C SER A 132 14.05 2.06 -1.44
N PHE A 133 14.79 1.08 -1.94
CA PHE A 133 16.17 0.88 -1.50
C PHE A 133 17.13 1.88 -2.18
N PHE A 134 16.81 2.27 -3.42
CA PHE A 134 17.71 3.05 -4.27
C PHE A 134 17.36 4.53 -4.33
N ARG A 135 16.08 4.88 -4.15
CA ARG A 135 15.55 6.24 -4.36
C ARG A 135 15.02 6.89 -3.08
N ASN A 136 15.36 6.34 -1.92
CA ASN A 136 14.85 6.77 -0.62
C ASN A 136 15.78 7.79 0.04
N PRO A 137 15.51 9.11 -0.14
CA PRO A 137 16.34 10.16 0.45
C PRO A 137 16.22 10.20 1.98
N LYS A 138 15.14 9.67 2.55
CA LYS A 138 14.93 9.66 4.00
C LYS A 138 15.72 8.52 4.66
N GLY A 139 15.76 7.36 4.03
CA GLY A 139 16.21 6.09 4.59
C GLY A 139 15.07 5.39 5.35
N VAL A 140 14.89 4.09 5.15
CA VAL A 140 13.84 3.32 5.85
C VAL A 140 14.05 3.31 7.38
N VAL A 141 15.31 3.29 7.81
CA VAL A 141 15.69 3.37 9.22
C VAL A 141 15.29 4.72 9.81
N ASP A 142 15.54 5.81 9.11
CA ASP A 142 15.20 7.15 9.59
C ASP A 142 13.70 7.39 9.59
N ALA A 143 12.97 6.87 8.59
CA ALA A 143 11.52 6.88 8.60
C ALA A 143 10.97 6.14 9.84
N TYR A 144 11.55 4.99 10.19
CA TYR A 144 11.18 4.25 11.40
C TYR A 144 11.51 5.02 12.68
N LEU A 145 12.72 5.58 12.78
CA LEU A 145 13.13 6.37 13.94
C LEU A 145 12.25 7.62 14.11
N PHE A 146 11.89 8.28 13.01
CA PHE A 146 11.05 9.47 13.04
C PHE A 146 9.60 9.15 13.39
N GLU A 147 9.02 8.08 12.84
CA GLU A 147 7.70 7.56 13.26
C GLU A 147 7.70 7.25 14.77
N SER A 148 8.74 6.57 15.25
CA SER A 148 8.91 6.23 16.67
C SER A 148 9.05 7.47 17.54
N TRP A 149 9.78 8.48 17.07
CA TRP A 149 9.95 9.76 17.74
C TRP A 149 8.61 10.47 17.92
N ILE A 150 7.83 10.60 16.84
CA ILE A 150 6.50 11.24 16.90
C ILE A 150 5.59 10.47 17.88
N PHE A 151 5.60 9.15 17.83
CA PHE A 151 4.84 8.31 18.76
C PHE A 151 5.22 8.56 20.23
N LEU A 152 6.52 8.69 20.53
CA LEU A 152 6.99 8.99 21.89
C LEU A 152 6.63 10.42 22.33
N GLN A 153 6.62 11.40 21.42
CA GLN A 153 6.14 12.75 21.70
C GLN A 153 4.65 12.78 22.03
N GLN A 154 3.82 12.05 21.27
CA GLN A 154 2.38 11.93 21.53
C GLN A 154 2.07 11.29 22.89
N ARG A 155 2.99 10.49 23.43
CA ARG A 155 2.88 9.90 24.78
C ARG A 155 3.53 10.73 25.89
N GLY A 156 4.11 11.88 25.55
CA GLY A 156 4.79 12.76 26.51
C GLY A 156 6.11 12.19 27.05
N VAL A 157 6.66 11.16 26.43
CA VAL A 157 7.98 10.62 26.79
C VAL A 157 9.09 11.57 26.32
N ILE A 158 8.90 12.16 25.13
CA ILE A 158 9.77 13.19 24.56
C ILE A 158 8.98 14.50 24.54
N PRO A 159 9.54 15.63 24.98
CA PRO A 159 8.90 16.94 24.86
C PRO A 159 8.55 17.29 23.42
N ALA A 160 7.37 17.88 23.20
CA ALA A 160 6.95 18.34 21.88
C ALA A 160 7.85 19.46 21.31
N THR A 161 8.60 20.16 22.18
CA THR A 161 9.57 21.19 21.81
C THR A 161 10.90 20.62 21.31
N GLU A 162 11.14 19.32 21.49
CA GLU A 162 12.38 18.67 21.08
C GLU A 162 12.32 18.29 19.60
N SER A 163 13.33 18.72 18.83
CA SER A 163 13.42 18.41 17.40
C SER A 163 14.06 17.05 17.16
N PHE A 164 13.61 16.32 16.13
CA PHE A 164 14.23 15.05 15.75
C PHE A 164 15.73 15.22 15.46
N PRO A 165 16.60 14.31 15.95
CA PRO A 165 18.03 14.41 15.75
C PRO A 165 18.41 14.47 14.27
N LYS A 166 19.28 15.40 13.90
CA LYS A 166 19.87 15.44 12.55
C LYS A 166 20.86 14.28 12.43
N LYS A 167 20.91 13.65 11.24
CA LYS A 167 21.99 12.69 10.91
C LYS A 167 23.34 13.38 11.14
N ALA A 168 24.21 12.70 11.88
CA ALA A 168 25.60 13.11 12.08
C ALA A 168 26.40 13.02 10.78
#